data_AF-A0AAU6DTF0-F1
#
_entry.id   AF-A0AAU6DTF0-F1
#
_cell.length_a   1.000
_cell.length_b   1.000
_cell.length_c   1.000
_cell.angle_alpha   90.00
_cell.angle_beta   90.00
_cell.angle_gamma   90.00
#
_symmetry.space_group_name_H-M   'P 1'
#
loop_
_entity.id
_entity.type
_entity.pdbx_description
1 polymer ?
#
loop_
_entity_poly.entity_id
_entity_poly.type
_entity_poly.pdbx_seq_one_letter_code
_entity_poly.pdbx_strand_id
1 'polypeptide(L)'
;MTPLINLHPAHLHLAAQQKSADVTDWSGRIGWIVGLLLFVALVYWLMREGWKWRGTLQGDLPELPTAPDAPGAARLEMSGRYHGSTTAGQWLDRIVAHGLGTRSKAEVTLTDAGVDVVRPGASDFFIPAARLREARLDKGIAGKVLAEGGLLIITWQHGDKLIDSGFRSDRAAQHASWVEAVNAMSHPADAPAGTTPASARTADSTTSTTHHPITTEGTAR
;
A
#
# COMPACT_ATOMS: atom_id res chain seq x y z
N MET A 1 -36.48 101.33 9.73
CA MET A 1 -35.29 101.22 8.85
C MET A 1 -34.39 100.12 9.39
N THR A 2 -34.27 99.03 8.64
CA THR A 2 -33.19 98.01 8.63
C THR A 2 -31.84 98.65 8.29
N PRO A 3 -30.67 97.95 8.30
CA PRO A 3 -30.24 96.70 8.97
C PRO A 3 -28.77 96.77 9.50
N LEU A 4 -28.23 95.63 10.00
CA LEU A 4 -26.88 95.02 9.80
C LEU A 4 -26.47 94.26 11.07
N ILE A 5 -26.50 92.92 11.14
CA ILE A 5 -25.62 91.89 10.52
C ILE A 5 -24.42 91.50 11.42
N ASN A 6 -24.20 90.18 11.49
CA ASN A 6 -23.08 89.41 12.03
C ASN A 6 -23.05 89.24 13.57
N LEU A 7 -22.85 88.03 14.13
CA LEU A 7 -21.86 87.02 13.77
C LEU A 7 -22.36 85.59 14.08
N HIS A 8 -22.25 84.69 13.10
CA HIS A 8 -22.14 83.26 13.34
C HIS A 8 -20.66 82.91 13.58
N PRO A 9 -20.26 82.30 14.71
CA PRO A 9 -19.03 81.53 14.75
C PRO A 9 -19.34 80.11 14.27
N ALA A 10 -19.39 79.93 12.96
CA ALA A 10 -19.57 78.64 12.31
C ALA A 10 -18.26 77.82 12.22
N HIS A 11 -17.35 77.83 13.20
CA HIS A 11 -16.02 77.19 12.98
C HIS A 11 -15.31 76.57 14.20
N LEU A 12 -16.00 76.03 15.22
CA LEU A 12 -15.30 75.40 16.36
C LEU A 12 -15.54 73.90 16.59
N HIS A 13 -16.38 73.23 15.79
CA HIS A 13 -16.69 71.80 15.99
C HIS A 13 -16.11 70.83 14.94
N LEU A 14 -15.23 71.28 14.05
CA LEU A 14 -14.55 70.41 13.07
C LEU A 14 -13.13 69.99 13.47
N ALA A 15 -12.58 70.53 14.56
CA ALA A 15 -11.20 70.25 14.98
C ALA A 15 -11.06 69.09 15.99
N ALA A 16 -12.15 68.45 16.45
CA ALA A 16 -12.11 67.54 17.60
C ALA A 16 -12.20 66.03 17.29
N GLN A 17 -12.09 65.60 16.03
CA GLN A 17 -12.06 64.16 15.70
C GLN A 17 -11.03 63.85 14.61
N GLN A 18 -9.81 64.39 14.71
CA GLN A 18 -8.67 63.71 14.13
C GLN A 18 -8.19 62.68 15.16
N LYS A 19 -9.01 61.65 15.37
CA LYS A 19 -8.63 60.48 16.15
C LYS A 19 -7.59 59.77 15.31
N SER A 20 -6.32 60.10 15.53
CA SER A 20 -5.17 59.39 14.98
C SER A 20 -5.49 57.91 15.05
N ALA A 21 -5.66 57.26 13.89
CA ALA A 21 -5.87 55.83 13.86
C ALA A 21 -4.72 55.23 14.67
N ASP A 22 -5.07 54.54 15.76
CA ASP A 22 -4.08 53.89 16.63
C ASP A 22 -3.10 53.20 15.71
N VAL A 23 -1.83 53.63 15.80
CA VAL A 23 -0.74 53.13 14.97
C VAL A 23 -0.88 51.63 15.02
N THR A 24 -1.26 51.09 13.86
CA THR A 24 -1.41 49.67 13.55
C THR A 24 -0.66 48.86 14.58
N ASP A 25 -1.31 47.93 15.29
CA ASP A 25 -0.66 47.10 16.29
C ASP A 25 0.37 46.17 15.63
N TRP A 26 1.52 46.77 15.29
CA TRP A 26 2.62 46.16 14.58
C TRP A 26 3.21 45.05 15.44
N SER A 27 3.12 45.18 16.76
CA SER A 27 3.51 44.15 17.72
C SER A 27 2.67 42.88 17.55
N GLY A 28 1.34 43.02 17.44
CA GLY A 28 0.44 41.91 17.16
C GLY A 28 0.71 41.28 15.79
N ARG A 29 0.91 42.08 14.75
CA ARG A 29 1.22 41.58 13.39
C ARG A 29 2.56 40.84 13.33
N ILE A 30 3.60 41.39 13.95
CA ILE A 30 4.92 40.76 14.05
C ILE A 30 4.80 39.44 14.83
N GLY A 31 4.05 39.42 15.93
CA GLY A 31 3.76 38.21 16.69
C GLY A 31 3.10 37.12 15.82
N TRP A 32 2.07 37.48 15.04
CA TRP A 32 1.43 36.56 14.10
C TRP A 32 2.37 36.06 13.00
N ILE A 33 3.21 36.94 12.44
CA ILE A 33 4.17 36.56 11.40
C ILE A 33 5.20 35.59 11.98
N VAL A 34 5.76 35.89 13.15
CA VAL A 34 6.74 35.01 13.82
C VAL A 34 6.08 33.67 14.18
N GLY A 35 4.87 33.68 14.71
CA GLY A 35 4.10 32.47 14.99
C GLY A 35 3.85 31.63 13.75
N LEU A 36 3.47 32.26 12.64
CA LEU A 36 3.26 31.58 11.35
C LEU A 36 4.58 30.99 10.82
N LEU A 37 5.69 31.73 10.88
CA LEU A 37 7.00 31.24 10.45
C LEU A 37 7.46 30.05 11.28
N LEU A 38 7.29 30.08 12.61
CA LEU A 38 7.60 28.94 13.48
C LEU A 38 6.71 27.74 13.18
N PHE A 39 5.41 27.96 12.94
CA PHE A 39 4.50 26.89 12.55
C PHE A 39 4.89 26.25 11.21
N VAL A 40 5.22 27.06 10.21
CA VAL A 40 5.72 26.57 8.91
C VAL A 40 7.01 25.80 9.09
N ALA A 41 7.98 26.33 9.86
CA ALA A 41 9.23 25.64 10.15
C ALA A 41 9.01 24.30 10.88
N LEU A 42 8.06 24.25 11.82
CA LEU A 42 7.68 23.01 12.51
C LEU A 42 7.08 22.00 11.54
N VAL A 43 6.19 22.42 10.63
CA VAL A 43 5.62 21.53 9.60
C VAL A 43 6.73 20.98 8.70
N TYR A 44 7.64 21.83 8.21
CA TYR A 44 8.78 21.37 7.41
C TYR A 44 9.71 20.43 8.20
N TRP A 45 9.89 20.68 9.49
CA TRP A 45 10.67 19.80 10.36
C TRP A 45 9.99 18.43 10.55
N LEU A 46 8.67 18.39 10.78
CA LEU A 46 7.88 17.16 10.86
C LEU A 46 7.87 16.40 9.54
N MET A 47 7.75 17.08 8.39
CA MET A 47 7.86 16.44 7.06
C MET A 47 9.24 15.83 6.87
N ARG A 48 10.31 16.54 7.27
CA ARG A 48 11.69 16.02 7.21
C ARG A 48 11.87 14.81 8.12
N GLU A 49 11.34 14.84 9.33
CA GLU A 49 11.44 13.71 10.26
C GLU A 49 10.63 12.50 9.79
N GLY A 50 9.46 12.74 9.20
CA GLY A 50 8.69 11.71 8.50
C GLY A 50 9.46 11.09 7.34
N TRP A 51 10.21 11.86 6.56
CA TRP A 51 11.10 11.33 5.51
C TRP A 51 12.28 10.53 6.07
N LYS A 52 12.88 10.96 7.19
CA LYS A 52 13.93 10.17 7.86
C LYS A 52 13.40 8.84 8.40
N TRP A 53 12.21 8.85 9.01
CA TRP A 53 11.54 7.63 9.48
C TRP A 53 11.16 6.68 8.34
N ARG A 54 10.81 7.21 7.16
CA ARG A 54 10.66 6.37 5.95
C ARG A 54 12.00 5.81 5.46
N GLY A 55 13.08 6.57 5.54
CA GLY A 55 14.43 6.09 5.21
C GLY A 55 14.91 4.96 6.12
N THR A 56 14.64 5.04 7.43
CA THR A 56 14.97 3.98 8.40
C THR A 56 14.15 2.70 8.19
N LEU A 57 12.97 2.80 7.55
CA LEU A 57 12.18 1.61 7.19
C LEU A 57 12.77 0.84 6.00
N GLN A 58 13.73 1.38 5.25
CA GLN A 58 14.35 0.72 4.09
C GLN A 58 15.81 0.31 4.32
N GLY A 59 16.43 0.75 5.42
CA GLY A 59 17.88 0.64 5.63
C GLY A 59 18.39 -0.69 6.19
N ASP A 60 17.53 -1.50 6.81
CA ASP A 60 17.95 -2.70 7.58
C ASP A 60 17.57 -4.01 6.87
N LEU A 61 17.70 -4.03 5.55
CA LEU A 61 17.54 -5.27 4.79
C LEU A 61 18.82 -6.09 4.92
N PRO A 62 18.75 -7.34 5.42
CA PRO A 62 19.92 -8.20 5.52
C PRO A 62 20.47 -8.49 4.11
N GLU A 63 21.67 -9.05 4.03
CA GLU A 63 22.24 -9.42 2.74
C GLU A 63 21.33 -10.41 1.98
N LEU A 64 21.30 -10.28 0.64
CA LEU A 64 20.48 -11.14 -0.20
C LEU A 64 21.01 -12.58 -0.15
N PRO A 65 20.13 -13.58 -0.01
CA PRO A 65 20.54 -14.97 -0.14
C PRO A 65 21.15 -15.21 -1.52
N THR A 66 22.28 -15.92 -1.54
CA THR A 66 22.85 -16.47 -2.77
C THR A 66 22.18 -17.80 -3.09
N ALA A 67 22.07 -18.13 -4.37
CA ALA A 67 21.61 -19.45 -4.79
C ALA A 67 22.54 -20.55 -4.24
N PRO A 68 22.00 -21.69 -3.79
CA PRO A 68 22.83 -22.82 -3.39
C PRO A 68 23.56 -23.40 -4.62
N ASP A 69 24.73 -24.02 -4.41
CA ASP A 69 25.55 -24.61 -5.49
C ASP A 69 24.80 -25.69 -6.30
N ALA A 70 23.79 -26.31 -5.69
CA ALA A 70 22.91 -27.30 -6.31
C ALA A 70 21.45 -26.96 -6.00
N PRO A 71 20.81 -26.03 -6.75
CA PRO A 71 19.42 -25.62 -6.50
C PRO A 71 18.40 -26.69 -6.90
N GLY A 72 18.83 -27.73 -7.61
CA GLY A 72 17.98 -28.81 -8.11
C GLY A 72 17.55 -28.60 -9.56
N ALA A 73 16.64 -29.44 -10.04
CA ALA A 73 16.12 -29.36 -11.40
C ALA A 73 15.18 -28.15 -11.57
N ALA A 74 15.29 -27.48 -12.71
CA ALA A 74 14.38 -26.38 -13.06
C ALA A 74 12.96 -26.92 -13.31
N ARG A 75 11.99 -26.41 -12.54
CA ARG A 75 10.56 -26.66 -12.73
C ARG A 75 9.98 -25.77 -13.82
N LEU A 76 10.33 -24.48 -13.77
CA LEU A 76 9.89 -23.47 -14.72
C LEU A 76 11.03 -22.49 -14.96
N GLU A 77 11.12 -22.01 -16.19
CA GLU A 77 12.08 -20.99 -16.60
C GLU A 77 11.36 -19.91 -17.40
N MET A 78 11.73 -18.65 -17.15
CA MET A 78 11.29 -17.53 -17.97
C MET A 78 12.42 -16.53 -18.20
N SER A 79 12.39 -15.89 -19.37
CA SER A 79 13.15 -14.68 -19.64
C SER A 79 12.23 -13.48 -19.68
N GLY A 80 12.73 -12.32 -19.28
CA GLY A 80 12.01 -11.08 -19.44
C GLY A 80 12.66 -9.91 -18.74
N ARG A 81 11.83 -9.10 -18.09
CA ARG A 81 12.24 -7.84 -17.47
C ARG A 81 11.87 -7.80 -16.00
N TYR A 82 12.84 -7.40 -15.19
CA TYR A 82 12.64 -7.06 -13.81
C TYR A 82 12.33 -5.57 -13.67
N HIS A 83 11.24 -5.27 -12.95
CA HIS A 83 10.70 -3.91 -12.79
C HIS A 83 11.09 -3.23 -11.48
N GLY A 84 11.67 -3.98 -10.54
CA GLY A 84 12.02 -3.51 -9.21
C GLY A 84 11.23 -4.24 -8.12
N SER A 85 11.70 -4.10 -6.89
CA SER A 85 10.99 -4.54 -5.70
C SER A 85 10.35 -3.37 -4.97
N THR A 86 9.22 -3.64 -4.33
CA THR A 86 8.55 -2.73 -3.40
C THR A 86 8.26 -3.44 -2.09
N THR A 87 7.99 -2.67 -1.03
CA THR A 87 7.38 -3.25 0.17
C THR A 87 6.01 -3.84 -0.19
N ALA A 88 5.69 -5.03 0.33
CA ALA A 88 4.47 -5.74 -0.02
C ALA A 88 3.21 -4.89 0.24
N GLY A 89 2.32 -4.81 -0.76
CA GLY A 89 1.10 -4.00 -0.70
C GLY A 89 1.32 -2.47 -0.79
N GLN A 90 2.57 -2.01 -0.81
CA GLN A 90 2.95 -0.59 -0.92
C GLN A 90 3.66 -0.35 -2.26
N TRP A 91 2.90 -0.41 -3.35
CA TRP A 91 3.42 -0.35 -4.72
C TRP A 91 4.21 0.92 -5.10
N LEU A 92 4.19 1.98 -4.27
CA LEU A 92 5.00 3.20 -4.44
C LEU A 92 6.30 3.17 -3.64
N ASP A 93 6.42 2.27 -2.66
CA ASP A 93 7.55 2.17 -1.75
C ASP A 93 8.65 1.31 -2.37
N ARG A 94 9.41 1.90 -3.30
CA ARG A 94 10.50 1.22 -4.01
C ARG A 94 11.67 0.92 -3.08
N ILE A 95 12.10 -0.33 -3.08
CA ILE A 95 13.28 -0.79 -2.34
C ILE A 95 14.52 -0.59 -3.23
N VAL A 96 15.44 0.27 -2.79
CA VAL A 96 16.69 0.55 -3.52
C VAL A 96 17.88 -0.27 -2.99
N ALA A 97 17.75 -0.80 -1.77
CA ALA A 97 18.77 -1.65 -1.15
C ALA A 97 19.12 -2.86 -2.00
N HIS A 98 20.39 -3.28 -1.94
CA HIS A 98 20.92 -4.48 -2.59
C HIS A 98 20.62 -4.62 -4.10
N GLY A 99 20.46 -3.48 -4.80
CA GLY A 99 20.17 -3.47 -6.23
C GLY A 99 18.74 -3.90 -6.60
N LEU A 100 17.84 -4.07 -5.63
CA LEU A 100 16.45 -4.46 -5.88
C LEU A 100 15.63 -3.35 -6.58
N GLY A 101 16.12 -2.11 -6.60
CA GLY A 101 15.45 -0.99 -7.26
C GLY A 101 15.80 -0.83 -8.75
N THR A 102 16.86 -1.48 -9.21
CA THR A 102 17.39 -1.33 -10.57
C THR A 102 16.60 -2.19 -11.55
N ARG A 103 16.04 -1.56 -12.58
CA ARG A 103 15.37 -2.27 -13.68
C ARG A 103 16.41 -2.93 -14.56
N SER A 104 16.20 -4.19 -14.90
CA SER A 104 17.14 -4.96 -15.71
C SER A 104 16.41 -6.01 -16.56
N LYS A 105 17.14 -6.66 -17.46
CA LYS A 105 16.72 -7.98 -17.93
C LYS A 105 16.80 -8.96 -16.76
N ALA A 106 15.95 -9.97 -16.79
CA ALA A 106 15.97 -11.03 -15.79
C ALA A 106 15.67 -12.37 -16.45
N GLU A 107 16.42 -13.38 -16.05
CA GLU A 107 16.19 -14.78 -16.27
C GLU A 107 15.80 -15.37 -14.91
N VAL A 108 14.63 -15.98 -14.86
CA VAL A 108 14.01 -16.45 -13.62
C VAL A 108 13.83 -17.95 -13.73
N THR A 109 14.42 -18.67 -12.77
CA THR A 109 14.37 -20.14 -12.73
C THR A 109 13.74 -20.58 -11.42
N LEU A 110 12.66 -21.35 -11.51
CA LEU A 110 11.99 -21.95 -10.37
C LEU A 110 12.58 -23.33 -10.12
N THR A 111 13.04 -23.57 -8.91
CA THR A 111 13.58 -24.86 -8.45
C THR A 111 12.91 -25.27 -7.14
N ASP A 112 13.16 -26.50 -6.69
CA ASP A 112 12.72 -26.98 -5.37
C ASP A 112 13.31 -26.15 -4.23
N ALA A 113 14.52 -25.60 -4.43
CA ALA A 113 15.18 -24.75 -3.44
C ALA A 113 14.55 -23.34 -3.37
N GLY A 114 13.94 -22.85 -4.45
CA GLY A 114 13.39 -21.51 -4.53
C GLY A 114 13.44 -20.89 -5.93
N VAL A 115 13.33 -19.57 -5.99
CA VAL A 115 13.40 -18.78 -7.23
C VAL A 115 14.79 -18.19 -7.37
N ASP A 116 15.52 -18.59 -8.41
CA ASP A 116 16.76 -17.96 -8.81
C ASP A 116 16.49 -16.85 -9.83
N VAL A 117 17.12 -15.69 -9.63
CA VAL A 117 16.94 -14.50 -10.47
C VAL A 117 18.29 -13.98 -10.92
N VAL A 118 18.64 -14.33 -12.16
CA VAL A 118 19.84 -13.85 -12.83
C VAL A 118 19.51 -12.58 -13.60
N ARG A 119 20.24 -11.50 -13.34
CA ARG A 119 20.00 -10.18 -13.93
C ARG A 119 21.26 -9.69 -14.64
N PRO A 120 21.44 -9.99 -15.94
CA PRO A 120 22.60 -9.51 -16.69
C PRO A 120 22.75 -8.00 -16.60
N GLY A 121 23.88 -7.54 -16.04
CA GLY A 121 24.19 -6.12 -15.83
C GLY A 121 23.61 -5.50 -14.55
N ALA A 122 23.05 -6.30 -13.63
CA ALA A 122 22.66 -5.92 -12.28
C ALA A 122 23.01 -7.05 -11.29
N SER A 123 22.75 -6.86 -9.99
CA SER A 123 23.06 -7.89 -8.98
C SER A 123 22.08 -9.05 -9.05
N ASP A 124 22.57 -10.29 -9.09
CA ASP A 124 21.71 -11.47 -9.01
C ASP A 124 21.17 -11.66 -7.59
N PHE A 125 20.07 -12.40 -7.45
CA PHE A 125 19.53 -12.72 -6.13
C PHE A 125 18.69 -13.99 -6.13
N PHE A 126 18.65 -14.65 -4.98
CA PHE A 126 17.88 -15.87 -4.78
C PHE A 126 16.79 -15.68 -3.74
N ILE A 127 15.59 -16.20 -4.03
CA ILE A 127 14.46 -16.25 -3.11
C ILE A 127 14.27 -17.70 -2.64
N PRO A 128 14.68 -18.05 -1.41
CA PRO A 128 14.48 -19.40 -0.88
C PRO A 128 13.00 -19.78 -0.82
N ALA A 129 12.67 -21.05 -1.11
CA ALA A 129 11.30 -21.55 -1.07
C ALA A 129 10.62 -21.29 0.29
N ALA A 130 11.35 -21.46 1.39
CA ALA A 130 10.86 -21.18 2.75
C ALA A 130 10.45 -19.71 2.98
N ARG A 131 10.95 -18.79 2.16
CA ARG A 131 10.65 -17.35 2.22
C ARG A 131 9.59 -16.91 1.22
N LEU A 132 9.16 -17.78 0.31
CA LEU A 132 8.04 -17.50 -0.59
C LEU A 132 6.73 -17.42 0.20
N ARG A 133 5.88 -16.46 -0.15
CA ARG A 133 4.58 -16.26 0.51
C ARG A 133 3.45 -16.35 -0.50
N GLU A 134 3.56 -15.64 -1.61
CA GLU A 134 2.52 -15.59 -2.63
C GLU A 134 3.12 -15.21 -3.98
N ALA A 135 2.50 -15.65 -5.06
CA ALA A 135 2.61 -15.04 -6.37
C ALA A 135 1.23 -14.61 -6.88
N ARG A 136 1.17 -13.46 -7.54
CA ARG A 136 -0.05 -12.91 -8.12
C ARG A 136 0.21 -12.20 -9.44
N LEU A 137 -0.85 -12.04 -10.23
CA LEU A 137 -0.83 -11.15 -11.39
C LEU A 137 -1.35 -9.79 -10.98
N ASP A 138 -0.56 -8.75 -11.24
CA ASP A 138 -0.93 -7.38 -10.95
C ASP A 138 -0.80 -6.51 -12.20
N LYS A 139 -1.50 -5.37 -12.22
CA LYS A 139 -1.41 -4.39 -13.31
C LYS A 139 -0.33 -3.35 -13.04
N GLY A 140 0.22 -3.27 -11.84
CA GLY A 140 1.28 -2.30 -11.57
C GLY A 140 2.18 -2.61 -10.38
N ILE A 141 3.42 -2.15 -10.48
CA ILE A 141 4.40 -2.16 -9.39
C ILE A 141 5.36 -0.98 -9.53
N ALA A 142 5.90 -0.52 -8.40
CA ALA A 142 6.91 0.53 -8.32
C ALA A 142 6.53 1.82 -9.07
N GLY A 143 5.26 2.23 -8.97
CA GLY A 143 4.72 3.45 -9.59
C GLY A 143 4.38 3.32 -11.08
N LYS A 144 4.39 2.12 -11.67
CA LYS A 144 4.06 1.92 -13.09
C LYS A 144 2.88 0.97 -13.27
N VAL A 145 1.88 1.40 -14.06
CA VAL A 145 0.72 0.58 -14.47
C VAL A 145 0.89 0.15 -15.92
N LEU A 146 0.68 -1.13 -16.22
CA LEU A 146 0.68 -1.70 -17.56
C LEU A 146 -0.73 -2.19 -17.91
N ALA A 147 -1.19 -1.85 -19.12
CA ALA A 147 -2.55 -2.16 -19.57
C ALA A 147 -2.72 -3.61 -20.05
N GLU A 148 -1.66 -4.26 -20.55
CA GLU A 148 -1.74 -5.56 -21.21
C GLU A 148 -0.73 -6.59 -20.67
N GLY A 149 -1.21 -7.81 -20.42
CA GLY A 149 -0.40 -8.98 -20.13
C GLY A 149 0.08 -9.15 -18.68
N GLY A 150 -0.33 -8.28 -17.75
CA GLY A 150 -0.02 -8.40 -16.32
C GLY A 150 1.48 -8.37 -15.96
N LEU A 151 1.76 -8.16 -14.69
CA LEU A 151 3.06 -8.37 -14.07
C LEU A 151 2.94 -9.57 -13.16
N LEU A 152 3.91 -10.48 -13.21
CA LEU A 152 4.08 -11.48 -12.18
C LEU A 152 4.72 -10.79 -10.98
N ILE A 153 3.98 -10.74 -9.88
CA ILE A 153 4.49 -10.26 -8.60
C ILE A 153 4.75 -11.47 -7.72
N ILE A 154 5.97 -11.63 -7.26
CA ILE A 154 6.35 -12.65 -6.27
C ILE A 154 6.55 -11.94 -4.95
N THR A 155 5.73 -12.29 -3.97
CA THR A 155 5.80 -11.82 -2.58
C THR A 155 6.62 -12.79 -1.75
N TRP A 156 7.66 -12.27 -1.09
CA TRP A 156 8.58 -13.06 -0.31
C TRP A 156 9.07 -12.30 0.93
N GLN A 157 9.47 -13.05 1.96
CA GLN A 157 10.01 -12.50 3.19
C GLN A 157 11.51 -12.27 3.06
N HIS A 158 11.99 -11.08 3.45
CA HIS A 158 13.40 -10.76 3.52
C HIS A 158 13.70 -10.05 4.86
N GLY A 159 14.36 -10.77 5.76
CA GLY A 159 14.44 -10.35 7.16
C GLY A 159 13.04 -10.29 7.77
N ASP A 160 12.70 -9.15 8.36
CA ASP A 160 11.40 -8.90 8.97
C ASP A 160 10.39 -8.22 8.03
N LYS A 161 10.72 -8.10 6.73
CA LYS A 161 9.90 -7.39 5.74
C LYS A 161 9.35 -8.34 4.70
N LEU A 162 8.14 -8.04 4.22
CA LEU A 162 7.58 -8.64 3.01
C LEU A 162 7.88 -7.74 1.81
N ILE A 163 8.42 -8.34 0.76
CA ILE A 163 8.84 -7.69 -0.46
C ILE A 163 8.04 -8.25 -1.64
N ASP A 164 7.53 -7.36 -2.47
CA ASP A 164 6.95 -7.67 -3.77
C ASP A 164 8.01 -7.45 -4.85
N SER A 165 8.39 -8.51 -5.58
CA SER A 165 9.31 -8.44 -6.73
C SER A 165 8.53 -8.59 -8.04
N GLY A 166 8.63 -7.59 -8.92
CA GLY A 166 7.84 -7.54 -10.15
C GLY A 166 8.60 -7.96 -11.40
N PHE A 167 8.02 -8.92 -12.14
CA PHE A 167 8.56 -9.49 -13.36
C PHE A 167 7.57 -9.41 -14.53
N ARG A 168 8.09 -9.15 -15.72
CA ARG A 168 7.36 -9.29 -16.97
C ARG A 168 8.08 -10.29 -17.86
N SER A 169 7.49 -11.47 -18.06
CA SER A 169 7.98 -12.45 -19.02
C SER A 169 7.84 -11.90 -20.43
N ASP A 170 8.76 -12.28 -21.31
CA ASP A 170 8.64 -12.03 -22.75
C ASP A 170 7.38 -12.70 -23.34
N ARG A 171 6.90 -13.78 -22.71
CA ARG A 171 5.66 -14.48 -23.06
C ARG A 171 4.67 -14.41 -21.90
N ALA A 172 3.73 -13.46 -21.96
CA ALA A 172 2.74 -13.23 -20.90
C ALA A 172 1.91 -14.48 -20.50
N ALA A 173 1.68 -15.42 -21.43
CA ALA A 173 1.00 -16.68 -21.14
C ALA A 173 1.69 -17.54 -20.06
N GLN A 174 3.00 -17.35 -19.84
CA GLN A 174 3.74 -18.07 -18.80
C GLN A 174 3.40 -17.58 -17.39
N HIS A 175 2.85 -16.38 -17.22
CA HIS A 175 2.65 -15.82 -15.89
C HIS A 175 1.65 -16.62 -15.05
N ALA A 176 0.62 -17.22 -15.66
CA ALA A 176 -0.36 -18.03 -14.95
C ALA A 176 0.26 -19.31 -14.35
N SER A 177 1.08 -20.04 -15.13
CA SER A 177 1.74 -21.24 -14.63
C SER A 177 2.77 -20.94 -13.54
N TRP A 178 3.40 -19.76 -13.61
CA TRP A 178 4.30 -19.30 -12.56
C TRP A 178 3.58 -18.95 -11.26
N VAL A 179 2.43 -18.28 -11.33
CA VAL A 179 1.60 -18.01 -10.16
C VAL A 179 1.21 -19.32 -9.47
N GLU A 180 0.72 -20.29 -10.24
CA GLU A 180 0.33 -21.59 -9.72
C GLU A 180 1.51 -22.34 -9.08
N ALA A 181 2.65 -22.43 -9.78
CA ALA A 181 3.81 -23.16 -9.30
C ALA A 181 4.46 -22.53 -8.05
N VAL A 182 4.52 -21.19 -7.98
CA VAL A 182 5.05 -20.49 -6.80
C VAL A 182 4.08 -20.66 -5.62
N ASN A 183 2.78 -20.54 -5.83
CA ASN A 183 1.78 -20.73 -4.76
C ASN A 183 1.70 -22.18 -4.27
N ALA A 184 2.02 -23.16 -5.11
CA ALA A 184 2.14 -24.55 -4.68
C ALA A 184 3.36 -24.79 -3.78
N MET A 185 4.39 -23.94 -3.86
CA MET A 185 5.59 -24.02 -3.01
C MET A 185 5.55 -23.07 -1.82
N SER A 186 4.74 -22.01 -1.87
CA SER A 186 4.56 -21.16 -0.71
C SER A 186 3.76 -21.94 0.33
N HIS A 187 4.37 -22.12 1.50
CA HIS A 187 3.59 -22.54 2.66
C HIS A 187 2.71 -21.35 3.05
N PRO A 188 1.38 -21.52 3.17
CA PRO A 188 0.53 -20.47 3.71
C PRO A 188 0.93 -20.25 5.16
N ALA A 189 1.78 -19.24 5.39
CA ALA A 189 2.03 -18.70 6.71
C ALA A 189 0.81 -17.82 7.05
N ASP A 190 -0.05 -18.36 7.91
CA ASP A 190 -1.08 -17.68 8.69
C ASP A 190 -1.98 -16.72 7.90
N ALA A 191 -3.04 -17.27 7.30
CA ALA A 191 -4.28 -16.52 7.20
C ALA A 191 -4.66 -16.07 8.64
N PRO A 192 -4.91 -14.78 8.91
CA PRO A 192 -5.48 -14.39 10.19
C PRO A 192 -6.78 -15.16 10.33
N ALA A 193 -6.88 -15.97 11.38
CA ALA A 193 -8.02 -16.83 11.66
C ALA A 193 -9.33 -16.04 11.50
N GLY A 194 -9.93 -16.16 10.33
CA GLY A 194 -11.26 -15.67 10.04
C GLY A 194 -12.20 -16.48 10.92
N THR A 195 -12.78 -15.80 11.89
CA THR A 195 -13.98 -16.16 12.65
C THR A 195 -14.66 -17.41 12.13
N THR A 196 -14.44 -18.53 12.82
CA THR A 196 -15.33 -19.68 12.77
C THR A 196 -16.74 -19.19 13.11
N PRO A 197 -17.76 -19.30 12.22
CA PRO A 197 -19.12 -19.32 12.70
C PRO A 197 -19.28 -20.67 13.39
N ALA A 198 -19.24 -20.63 14.72
CA ALA A 198 -19.59 -21.75 15.56
C ALA A 198 -20.91 -22.34 15.05
N SER A 199 -20.83 -23.58 14.59
CA SER A 199 -21.98 -24.42 14.31
C SER A 199 -22.70 -24.66 15.64
N ALA A 200 -23.65 -23.77 15.97
CA ALA A 200 -24.59 -23.97 17.05
C ALA A 200 -25.65 -24.98 16.59
N ARG A 201 -25.30 -26.23 16.78
CA ARG A 201 -26.23 -27.35 16.82
C ARG A 201 -27.09 -27.21 18.07
N THR A 202 -28.25 -26.56 17.93
CA THR A 202 -29.35 -26.69 18.91
C THR A 202 -30.39 -27.59 18.27
N ALA A 203 -30.39 -28.84 18.73
CA ALA A 203 -31.52 -29.72 18.58
C ALA A 203 -32.70 -29.09 19.29
N ASP A 204 -33.84 -28.98 18.61
CA ASP A 204 -35.11 -28.98 19.32
C ASP A 204 -36.07 -29.95 18.65
N SER A 205 -36.66 -30.74 19.52
CA SER A 205 -37.37 -31.97 19.21
C SER A 205 -38.88 -31.73 19.27
N THR A 206 -39.60 -32.47 18.42
CA THR A 206 -40.96 -32.96 18.69
C THR A 206 -42.11 -31.95 18.56
N THR A 207 -42.84 -32.03 17.44
CA THR A 207 -44.29 -32.33 17.54
C THR A 207 -44.76 -33.14 16.35
N SER A 208 -45.20 -34.36 16.67
CA SER A 208 -45.84 -35.32 15.80
C SER A 208 -47.25 -34.88 15.47
N THR A 209 -47.57 -34.61 14.21
CA THR A 209 -48.96 -34.53 13.73
C THR A 209 -49.22 -35.71 12.81
N THR A 210 -49.77 -36.76 13.42
CA THR A 210 -50.43 -37.87 12.76
C THR A 210 -51.74 -37.38 12.15
N HIS A 211 -51.92 -37.47 10.84
CA HIS A 211 -53.27 -37.53 10.26
C HIS A 211 -53.36 -38.64 9.20
N HIS A 212 -54.19 -39.62 9.53
CA HIS A 212 -54.66 -40.75 8.74
C HIS A 212 -55.16 -40.36 7.34
N PRO A 213 -54.88 -41.16 6.28
CA PRO A 213 -55.80 -41.29 5.16
C PRO A 213 -56.88 -42.32 5.50
N ILE A 214 -58.13 -41.89 5.48
CA ILE A 214 -59.33 -42.73 5.58
C ILE A 214 -59.52 -43.53 4.30
N THR A 215 -59.43 -44.85 4.41
CA THR A 215 -59.95 -45.82 3.45
C THR A 215 -61.46 -45.91 3.61
N THR A 216 -62.22 -45.75 2.53
CA THR A 216 -63.59 -46.27 2.42
C THR A 216 -63.62 -47.30 1.30
N GLU A 217 -63.73 -48.55 1.72
CA GLU A 217 -64.11 -49.72 0.92
C GLU A 217 -65.64 -49.94 1.07
N GLY A 218 -66.29 -50.47 0.03
CA GLY A 218 -67.72 -50.86 0.05
C GLY A 218 -68.40 -50.59 -1.30
N THR A 219 -68.26 -51.45 -2.31
CA THR A 219 -69.09 -52.64 -2.59
C THR A 219 -70.55 -52.32 -2.96
N ALA A 220 -70.93 -52.57 -4.23
CA ALA A 220 -72.00 -53.49 -4.64
C ALA A 220 -72.73 -53.07 -5.93
N ARG A 221 -72.82 -54.05 -6.84
CA ARG A 221 -73.75 -54.23 -7.97
C ARG A 221 -73.46 -53.52 -9.29
#